data_AF-A0A835Z1W0-F1
#
_entry.id   AF-A0A835Z1W0-F1
#
_cell.length_a   1.000
_cell.length_b   1.000
_cell.length_c   1.000
_cell.angle_alpha   90.00
_cell.angle_beta   90.00
_cell.angle_gamma   90.00
#
_symmetry.space_group_name_H-M   'P 1'
#
loop_
_entity.id
_entity.type
_entity.pdbx_description
1 polymer ?
#
loop_
_entity_poly.entity_id
_entity_poly.type
_entity_poly.pdbx_seq_one_letter_code
_entity_poly.pdbx_strand_id
1 'polypeptide(L)'
;MELADIPAAIRIDLASGMGSVLDVIRLVNPEIPSNQASSTFKRLALELPDVASSCRQLRINGNGKLTPCADARTLVEIVWSLPGKPARAFRRTSATTVCRVLGGDVSLVNEIEGRCRALQATEVGRAAQDFLIGDGSVQVSRELPAELQLATPEQRTLFVASWMHERRLALIDREKTQQLALIKNGFDLLGSFGVADARDRIAFGDLVRRVVQPPAHDAGALIVARPMSEDDPSVATPLAQVAHRGPEISMHSVAAEMGVRIKAGTECLIGKKVKALYAIKYGTAAAAAIPKRNVPFRGKVFAENTYWKRDQDLMEEAIRTATLLNR
;
A
#
# COMPACT_ATOMS: atom_id res chain seq x y z
N MET A 1 29.78 -14.18 23.58
CA MET A 1 29.95 -13.81 22.16
C MET A 1 28.75 -12.92 21.85
N GLU A 2 28.92 -11.60 22.00
CA GLU A 2 27.89 -10.64 21.58
C GLU A 2 27.62 -10.89 20.10
N LEU A 3 26.38 -11.20 19.76
CA LEU A 3 25.92 -11.22 18.38
C LEU A 3 26.05 -9.79 17.88
N ALA A 4 27.20 -9.49 17.27
CA ALA A 4 27.45 -8.23 16.58
C ALA A 4 26.23 -7.91 15.71
N ASP A 5 25.72 -6.69 15.85
CA ASP A 5 24.66 -6.11 15.03
C ASP A 5 24.78 -6.63 13.60
N ILE A 6 23.87 -7.53 13.19
CA ILE A 6 23.83 -8.04 11.83
C ILE A 6 23.29 -6.89 10.98
N PRO A 7 24.13 -6.14 10.26
CA PRO A 7 23.75 -4.83 9.74
C PRO A 7 22.99 -4.92 8.41
N ALA A 8 22.52 -6.11 8.04
CA ALA A 8 21.76 -6.33 6.81
C ALA A 8 20.67 -7.37 7.04
N ALA A 9 19.44 -6.90 7.25
CA ALA A 9 18.27 -7.74 7.16
C ALA A 9 18.15 -8.30 5.73
N ILE A 10 18.01 -9.61 5.59
CA ILE A 10 17.69 -10.24 4.30
C ILE A 10 16.27 -9.80 3.92
N ARG A 11 16.10 -9.18 2.74
CA ARG A 11 14.77 -8.83 2.27
C ARG A 11 14.05 -10.09 1.81
N ILE A 12 12.81 -10.27 2.29
CA ILE A 12 11.94 -11.39 1.96
C ILE A 12 10.74 -10.85 1.16
N ASP A 13 10.39 -11.56 0.09
CA ASP A 13 9.16 -11.34 -0.64
C ASP A 13 8.01 -12.05 0.06
N LEU A 14 7.06 -11.29 0.60
CA LEU A 14 5.97 -11.82 1.43
C LEU A 14 4.99 -12.70 0.65
N ALA A 15 4.89 -12.52 -0.66
CA ALA A 15 3.97 -13.28 -1.50
C ALA A 15 4.52 -14.69 -1.81
N SER A 16 5.81 -14.79 -2.09
CA SER A 16 6.47 -16.06 -2.43
C SER A 16 7.15 -16.75 -1.24
N GLY A 17 7.41 -16.03 -0.15
CA GLY A 17 8.23 -16.51 0.96
C GLY A 17 9.71 -16.65 0.61
N MET A 18 10.18 -16.05 -0.50
CA MET A 18 11.57 -16.16 -0.95
C MET A 18 12.44 -14.99 -0.49
N GLY A 19 13.68 -15.28 -0.11
CA GLY A 19 14.67 -14.31 0.33
C GLY A 19 15.59 -13.85 -0.80
N SER A 20 16.06 -12.61 -0.71
CA SER A 20 17.01 -12.01 -1.65
C SER A 20 18.37 -12.71 -1.60
N VAL A 21 18.76 -13.34 -2.72
CA VAL A 21 20.08 -13.98 -2.85
C VAL A 21 21.20 -12.95 -2.70
N LEU A 22 21.03 -11.75 -3.26
CA LEU A 22 22.06 -10.71 -3.20
C LEU A 22 22.32 -10.23 -1.77
N ASP A 23 21.29 -10.17 -0.93
CA ASP A 23 21.44 -9.77 0.46
C ASP A 23 22.18 -10.85 1.25
N VAL A 24 21.92 -12.14 0.97
CA VAL A 24 22.65 -13.28 1.57
C VAL A 24 24.12 -13.27 1.20
N ILE A 25 24.46 -13.00 -0.07
CA ILE A 25 25.87 -12.94 -0.49
C ILE A 25 26.60 -11.81 0.25
N ARG A 26 25.94 -10.66 0.43
CA ARG A 26 26.50 -9.51 1.19
C ARG A 26 26.55 -9.77 2.68
N LEU A 27 25.61 -10.54 3.23
CA LEU A 27 25.61 -10.94 4.62
C LEU A 27 26.87 -11.79 4.94
N VAL A 28 27.21 -12.72 4.06
CA VAL A 28 28.41 -13.56 4.21
C VAL A 28 29.68 -12.80 3.88
N ASN A 29 29.64 -11.87 2.91
CA ASN A 29 30.76 -11.06 2.48
C ASN A 29 30.45 -9.57 2.67
N PRO A 30 30.54 -9.03 3.89
CA PRO A 30 30.12 -7.65 4.18
C PRO A 30 30.95 -6.60 3.42
N GLU A 31 32.18 -6.95 3.03
CA GLU A 31 33.10 -6.07 2.32
C GLU A 31 32.73 -5.86 0.84
N ILE A 32 31.87 -6.71 0.25
CA ILE A 32 31.55 -6.58 -1.18
C ILE A 32 30.40 -5.59 -1.43
N PRO A 33 30.56 -4.68 -2.42
CA PRO A 33 29.49 -3.79 -2.84
C PRO A 33 28.39 -4.54 -3.63
N SER A 34 27.20 -3.93 -3.72
CA SER A 34 26.02 -4.56 -4.33
C SER A 34 26.20 -5.00 -5.79
N ASN A 35 27.01 -4.28 -6.58
CA ASN A 35 27.34 -4.66 -7.95
C ASN A 35 28.21 -5.93 -8.03
N GLN A 36 29.13 -6.10 -7.09
CA GLN A 36 29.96 -7.30 -6.98
C GLN A 36 29.17 -8.50 -6.47
N ALA A 37 28.16 -8.31 -5.60
CA ALA A 37 27.27 -9.38 -5.19
C ALA A 37 26.52 -10.01 -6.38
N SER A 38 26.01 -9.17 -7.30
CA SER A 38 25.38 -9.65 -8.54
C SER A 38 26.36 -10.40 -9.44
N SER A 39 27.59 -9.89 -9.59
CA SER A 39 28.63 -10.55 -10.40
C SER A 39 29.05 -11.89 -9.78
N THR A 40 29.12 -11.97 -8.45
CA THR A 40 29.41 -13.19 -7.70
C THR A 40 28.31 -14.23 -7.91
N PHE A 41 27.04 -13.82 -7.82
CA PHE A 41 25.91 -14.72 -8.11
C PHE A 41 25.94 -15.22 -9.56
N LYS A 42 26.23 -14.37 -10.54
CA LYS A 42 26.34 -14.79 -11.95
C LYS A 42 27.41 -15.86 -12.16
N ARG A 43 28.58 -15.70 -11.53
CA ARG A 43 29.64 -16.73 -11.59
C ARG A 43 29.19 -18.02 -10.91
N LEU A 44 28.59 -17.92 -9.72
CA LEU A 44 28.06 -19.07 -9.00
C LEU A 44 27.02 -19.83 -9.85
N ALA A 45 26.15 -19.10 -10.55
CA ALA A 45 25.12 -19.66 -11.41
C ALA A 45 25.68 -20.39 -12.65
N LEU A 46 26.88 -20.00 -13.11
CA LEU A 46 27.59 -20.72 -14.17
C LEU A 46 28.25 -22.00 -13.65
N GLU A 47 28.76 -21.98 -12.41
CA GLU A 47 29.40 -23.12 -11.77
C GLU A 47 28.39 -24.16 -11.25
N LEU A 48 27.22 -23.70 -10.80
CA LEU A 48 26.18 -24.52 -10.17
C LEU A 48 24.80 -24.21 -10.81
N PRO A 49 24.52 -24.76 -12.01
CA PRO A 49 23.29 -24.49 -12.74
C PRO A 49 22.03 -24.95 -11.99
N ASP A 50 22.12 -26.03 -11.21
CA ASP A 50 20.99 -26.55 -10.43
C ASP A 50 20.51 -25.53 -9.39
N VAL A 51 21.45 -24.95 -8.63
CA VAL A 51 21.16 -23.90 -7.63
C VAL A 51 20.58 -22.65 -8.31
N ALA A 52 21.11 -22.29 -9.48
CA ALA A 52 20.60 -21.15 -10.25
C ALA A 52 19.17 -21.37 -10.76
N SER A 53 18.83 -22.59 -11.17
CA SER A 53 17.49 -22.94 -11.67
C SER A 53 16.40 -22.84 -10.58
N SER A 54 16.78 -23.04 -9.32
CA SER A 54 15.92 -22.87 -8.15
C SER A 54 15.68 -21.40 -7.77
N CYS A 55 16.46 -20.45 -8.33
CA CYS A 55 16.29 -19.03 -8.09
C CYS A 55 15.27 -18.40 -9.06
N ARG A 56 14.39 -17.54 -8.54
CA ARG A 56 13.40 -16.79 -9.35
C ARG A 56 13.74 -15.31 -9.37
N GLN A 57 13.54 -14.65 -10.51
CA GLN A 57 13.67 -13.18 -10.61
C GLN A 57 12.37 -12.53 -10.14
N LEU A 58 12.39 -11.90 -8.96
CA LEU A 58 11.22 -11.28 -8.35
C LEU A 58 11.45 -9.80 -8.08
N ARG A 59 10.37 -9.00 -8.14
CA ARG A 59 10.34 -7.67 -7.52
C ARG A 59 9.86 -7.86 -6.09
N ILE A 60 10.78 -7.78 -5.14
CA ILE A 60 10.48 -8.05 -3.73
C ILE A 60 9.37 -7.12 -3.24
N ASN A 61 8.25 -7.70 -2.81
CA ASN A 61 7.04 -6.98 -2.39
C ASN A 61 6.51 -6.02 -3.46
N GLY A 62 6.64 -6.39 -4.74
CA GLY A 62 6.19 -5.60 -5.89
C GLY A 62 7.04 -4.38 -6.23
N ASN A 63 8.10 -4.11 -5.46
CA ASN A 63 8.89 -2.89 -5.54
C ASN A 63 10.31 -3.14 -6.07
N GLY A 64 10.91 -2.11 -6.66
CA GLY A 64 12.31 -2.10 -7.06
C GLY A 64 12.66 -2.91 -8.32
N LYS A 65 13.92 -3.32 -8.42
CA LYS A 65 14.46 -4.08 -9.56
C LYS A 65 14.21 -5.57 -9.39
N LEU A 66 14.12 -6.28 -10.52
CA LEU A 66 14.13 -7.75 -10.52
C LEU A 66 15.41 -8.22 -9.82
N THR A 67 15.21 -8.99 -8.75
CA THR A 67 16.24 -9.49 -7.85
C THR A 67 16.14 -11.01 -7.84
N PRO A 68 17.26 -11.75 -7.91
CA PRO A 68 17.24 -13.19 -7.72
C PRO A 68 16.84 -13.50 -6.28
N CYS A 69 15.76 -14.25 -6.11
CA CYS A 69 15.23 -14.71 -4.84
C CYS A 69 15.17 -16.24 -4.81
N ALA A 70 15.33 -16.81 -3.63
CA ALA A 70 15.36 -18.25 -3.40
C ALA A 70 14.70 -18.60 -2.05
N ASP A 71 14.30 -19.85 -1.89
CA ASP A 71 13.85 -20.39 -0.60
C ASP A 71 15.05 -20.52 0.38
N ALA A 72 14.76 -20.70 1.68
CA ALA A 72 15.79 -20.76 2.70
C ALA A 72 16.82 -21.88 2.43
N ARG A 73 16.35 -23.04 1.95
CA ARG A 73 17.22 -24.16 1.57
C ARG A 73 18.22 -23.77 0.49
N THR A 74 17.76 -23.25 -0.64
CA THR A 74 18.64 -22.83 -1.75
C THR A 74 19.58 -21.71 -1.29
N LEU A 75 19.13 -20.80 -0.43
CA LEU A 75 20.01 -19.76 0.13
C LEU A 75 21.14 -20.35 0.98
N VAL A 76 20.87 -21.38 1.78
CA VAL A 76 21.91 -22.08 2.54
C VAL A 76 22.91 -22.74 1.59
N GLU A 77 22.45 -23.43 0.53
CA GLU A 77 23.34 -24.03 -0.49
C GLU A 77 24.24 -22.98 -1.15
N ILE A 78 23.69 -21.80 -1.45
CA ILE A 78 24.46 -20.65 -1.96
C ILE A 78 25.54 -20.24 -0.95
N VAL A 79 25.20 -20.07 0.33
CA VAL A 79 26.17 -19.70 1.38
C VAL A 79 27.35 -20.67 1.44
N TRP A 80 27.07 -21.98 1.38
CA TRP A 80 28.12 -23.00 1.39
C TRP A 80 29.01 -22.95 0.14
N SER A 81 28.45 -22.53 -0.98
CA SER A 81 29.14 -22.47 -2.28
C SER A 81 29.91 -21.16 -2.50
N LEU A 82 29.75 -20.15 -1.64
CA LEU A 82 30.41 -18.86 -1.84
C LEU A 82 31.94 -18.94 -1.73
N PRO A 83 32.69 -18.30 -2.66
CA PRO A 83 34.13 -18.19 -2.56
C PRO A 83 34.54 -17.06 -1.59
N GLY A 84 35.81 -17.07 -1.17
CA GLY A 84 36.42 -15.97 -0.40
C GLY A 84 36.73 -16.31 1.07
N LYS A 85 37.55 -15.44 1.68
CA LYS A 85 37.96 -15.58 3.10
C LYS A 85 36.76 -15.48 4.07
N PRO A 86 35.79 -14.56 3.90
CA PRO A 86 34.65 -14.47 4.80
C PRO A 86 33.76 -15.72 4.76
N ALA A 87 33.43 -16.23 3.56
CA ALA A 87 32.70 -17.48 3.41
C ALA A 87 33.45 -18.69 4.03
N ARG A 88 34.79 -18.73 3.90
CA ARG A 88 35.61 -19.76 4.56
C ARG A 88 35.54 -19.66 6.09
N ALA A 89 35.57 -18.45 6.65
CA ALA A 89 35.41 -18.23 8.08
C ALA A 89 34.01 -18.66 8.56
N PHE A 90 32.97 -18.30 7.82
CA PHE A 90 31.60 -18.75 8.09
C PHE A 90 31.51 -20.29 8.14
N ARG A 91 31.98 -20.98 7.10
CA ARG A 91 32.00 -22.46 7.06
C ARG A 91 32.79 -23.06 8.22
N ARG A 92 33.92 -22.45 8.61
CA ARG A 92 34.71 -22.90 9.76
C ARG A 92 33.92 -22.80 11.06
N THR A 93 33.19 -21.71 11.27
CA THR A 93 32.33 -21.54 12.44
C THR A 93 31.16 -22.53 12.43
N SER A 94 30.52 -22.73 11.27
CA SER A 94 29.42 -23.68 11.11
C SER A 94 29.84 -25.14 11.33
N ALA A 95 31.07 -25.50 10.99
CA ALA A 95 31.59 -26.86 11.16
C ALA A 95 31.49 -27.33 12.62
N THR A 96 31.72 -26.45 13.59
CA THR A 96 31.58 -26.78 15.02
C THR A 96 30.15 -27.20 15.35
N THR A 97 29.15 -26.45 14.87
CA THR A 97 27.74 -26.80 15.07
C THR A 97 27.38 -28.10 14.36
N VAL A 98 27.84 -28.31 13.13
CA VAL A 98 27.61 -29.56 12.38
C VAL A 98 28.22 -30.76 13.10
N CYS A 99 29.43 -30.64 13.64
CA CYS A 99 30.06 -31.72 14.41
C CYS A 99 29.29 -32.04 15.68
N ARG A 100 28.74 -31.03 16.38
CA ARG A 100 27.88 -31.25 17.56
C ARG A 100 26.61 -32.02 17.20
N VAL A 101 25.97 -31.67 16.08
CA VAL A 101 24.79 -32.39 15.56
C VAL A 101 25.15 -33.85 15.26
N LEU A 102 26.20 -34.08 14.48
CA LEU A 102 26.62 -35.44 14.08
C LEU A 102 27.13 -36.28 15.25
N GLY A 103 27.73 -35.64 16.26
CA GLY A 103 28.20 -36.28 17.48
C GLY A 103 27.09 -36.60 18.49
N GLY A 104 25.84 -36.24 18.22
CA GLY A 104 24.71 -36.48 19.12
C GLY A 104 24.78 -35.66 20.41
N ASP A 105 25.34 -34.45 20.37
CA ASP A 105 25.44 -33.57 21.53
C ASP A 105 24.05 -33.08 21.99
N VAL A 106 23.53 -33.69 23.05
CA VAL A 106 22.21 -33.37 23.62
C VAL A 106 22.12 -31.93 24.13
N SER A 107 23.24 -31.30 24.50
CA SER A 107 23.22 -29.90 24.94
C SER A 107 22.77 -28.93 23.83
N LEU A 108 22.98 -29.31 22.56
CA LEU A 108 22.54 -28.52 21.42
C LEU A 108 21.01 -28.47 21.32
N VAL A 109 20.30 -29.51 21.77
CA VAL A 109 18.82 -29.53 21.81
C VAL A 109 18.30 -28.41 22.72
N ASN A 110 18.87 -28.28 23.92
CA ASN A 110 18.50 -27.23 24.87
C ASN A 110 18.75 -25.82 24.30
N GLU A 111 19.87 -25.62 23.58
CA GLU A 111 20.16 -24.36 22.88
C GLU A 111 19.14 -24.07 21.78
N ILE A 112 18.77 -25.07 20.97
CA ILE A 112 17.77 -24.95 19.91
C ILE A 112 16.40 -24.61 20.51
N GLU A 113 16.00 -25.28 21.59
CA GLU A 113 14.75 -24.97 22.31
C GLU A 113 14.74 -23.55 22.86
N GLY A 114 15.83 -23.10 23.48
CA GLY A 114 15.98 -21.74 23.96
C GLY A 114 15.83 -20.70 22.84
N ARG A 115 16.49 -20.95 21.69
CA ARG A 115 16.35 -20.10 20.49
C ARG A 115 14.93 -20.13 19.92
N CYS A 116 14.29 -21.29 19.89
CA CYS A 116 12.91 -21.44 19.44
C CYS A 116 11.98 -20.59 20.32
N ARG A 117 12.09 -20.68 21.64
CA ARG A 117 11.30 -19.85 22.57
C ARG A 117 11.54 -18.35 22.35
N ALA A 118 12.80 -17.95 22.17
CA ALA A 118 13.15 -16.55 21.93
C ALA A 118 12.58 -16.02 20.60
N LEU A 119 12.65 -16.82 19.53
CA LEU A 119 12.06 -16.46 18.23
C LEU A 119 10.53 -16.39 18.32
N GLN A 120 9.90 -17.39 18.94
CA GLN A 120 8.44 -17.46 19.12
C GLN A 120 7.88 -16.33 19.98
N ALA A 121 8.68 -15.75 20.88
CA ALA A 121 8.27 -14.62 21.70
C ALA A 121 8.00 -13.33 20.89
N THR A 122 8.54 -13.21 19.68
CA THR A 122 8.42 -11.99 18.86
C THR A 122 7.76 -12.29 17.51
N GLU A 123 6.98 -11.35 16.98
CA GLU A 123 6.36 -11.51 15.66
C GLU A 123 7.40 -11.65 14.54
N VAL A 124 8.48 -10.87 14.60
CA VAL A 124 9.58 -10.92 13.64
C VAL A 124 10.33 -12.25 13.73
N GLY A 125 10.56 -12.76 14.94
CA GLY A 125 11.21 -14.05 15.15
C GLY A 125 10.38 -15.23 14.62
N ARG A 126 9.05 -15.20 14.81
CA ARG A 126 8.12 -16.18 14.21
C ARG A 126 8.21 -16.15 12.69
N ALA A 127 8.13 -14.98 12.07
CA ALA A 127 8.26 -14.85 10.62
C ALA A 127 9.61 -15.35 10.07
N ALA A 128 10.71 -15.09 10.80
CA ALA A 128 12.02 -15.61 10.45
C ALA A 128 12.13 -17.13 10.59
N GLN A 129 11.51 -17.70 11.63
CA GLN A 129 11.46 -19.14 11.83
C GLN A 129 10.63 -19.83 10.74
N ASP A 130 9.47 -19.28 10.39
CA ASP A 130 8.61 -19.78 9.30
C ASP A 130 9.35 -19.76 7.96
N PHE A 131 10.12 -18.71 7.70
CA PHE A 131 10.96 -18.62 6.51
C PHE A 131 12.06 -19.68 6.47
N LEU A 132 12.74 -19.94 7.59
CA LEU A 132 13.88 -20.87 7.66
C LEU A 132 13.48 -22.35 7.70
N ILE A 133 12.35 -22.66 8.34
CA ILE A 133 11.88 -24.04 8.55
C ILE A 133 10.85 -24.45 7.49
N GLY A 134 10.07 -23.50 6.94
CA GLY A 134 9.04 -23.81 5.95
C GLY A 134 9.64 -24.46 4.70
N ASP A 135 8.94 -25.47 4.16
CA ASP A 135 9.32 -26.24 2.95
C ASP A 135 9.32 -25.42 1.65
N GLY A 136 9.57 -24.11 1.69
CA GLY A 136 9.42 -23.18 0.56
C GLY A 136 7.95 -22.98 0.14
N SER A 137 7.05 -23.87 0.55
CA SER A 137 5.64 -23.59 0.67
C SER A 137 5.38 -22.91 2.00
N VAL A 138 5.62 -21.61 2.04
CA VAL A 138 4.62 -20.78 2.71
C VAL A 138 3.36 -20.89 1.84
N GLN A 139 2.70 -22.06 1.89
CA GLN A 139 1.27 -21.99 2.12
C GLN A 139 1.22 -21.24 3.43
N VAL A 140 1.12 -19.90 3.36
CA VAL A 140 0.23 -19.24 4.29
C VAL A 140 -0.96 -20.15 4.19
N SER A 141 -1.22 -20.96 5.20
CA SER A 141 -2.51 -21.56 5.32
C SER A 141 -3.38 -20.34 5.56
N ARG A 142 -3.73 -19.67 4.45
CA ARG A 142 -5.06 -19.20 4.20
C ARG A 142 -5.88 -20.48 4.25
N GLU A 143 -5.98 -21.07 5.44
CA GLU A 143 -7.25 -21.56 5.91
C GLU A 143 -8.13 -20.34 5.77
N LEU A 144 -8.70 -20.26 4.56
CA LEU A 144 -9.86 -19.47 4.29
C LEU A 144 -10.78 -19.80 5.47
N PRO A 145 -11.21 -18.78 6.25
CA PRO A 145 -12.12 -18.97 7.37
C PRO A 145 -13.13 -20.06 7.02
N ALA A 146 -13.44 -20.98 7.92
CA ALA A 146 -14.22 -22.19 7.59
C ALA A 146 -15.49 -21.90 6.75
N GLU A 147 -16.07 -20.71 6.95
CA GLU A 147 -17.14 -20.06 6.18
C GLU A 147 -16.94 -20.02 4.65
N LEU A 148 -15.69 -19.96 4.16
CA LEU A 148 -15.32 -19.86 2.74
C LEU A 148 -15.09 -21.20 2.06
N GLN A 149 -14.97 -22.28 2.83
CA GLN A 149 -14.87 -23.62 2.24
C GLN A 149 -16.17 -23.99 1.51
N LEU A 150 -17.32 -23.52 2.02
CA LEU A 150 -18.64 -23.70 1.42
C LEU A 150 -19.06 -22.58 0.44
N ALA A 151 -18.29 -21.51 0.34
CA ALA A 151 -18.62 -20.37 -0.51
C ALA A 151 -18.40 -20.66 -2.00
N THR A 152 -19.32 -20.17 -2.83
CA THR A 152 -19.19 -20.20 -4.30
C THR A 152 -17.96 -19.40 -4.77
N PRO A 153 -17.42 -19.68 -5.98
CA PRO A 153 -16.26 -18.95 -6.51
C PRO A 153 -16.43 -17.42 -6.51
N GLU A 154 -17.64 -16.93 -6.83
CA GLU A 154 -17.95 -15.49 -6.82
C GLU A 154 -17.90 -14.90 -5.39
N GLN A 155 -18.49 -15.59 -4.42
CA GLN A 155 -18.42 -15.18 -3.00
C GLN A 155 -16.99 -15.14 -2.48
N ARG A 156 -16.14 -16.10 -2.90
CA ARG A 156 -14.71 -16.09 -2.56
C ARG A 156 -13.99 -14.86 -3.13
N THR A 157 -14.28 -14.48 -4.38
CA THR A 157 -13.66 -13.29 -4.97
C THR A 157 -14.08 -12.00 -4.26
N LEU A 158 -15.36 -11.85 -3.92
CA LEU A 158 -15.85 -10.70 -3.16
C LEU A 158 -15.25 -10.64 -1.76
N PHE A 159 -15.14 -11.79 -1.08
CA PHE A 159 -14.52 -11.86 0.24
C PHE A 159 -13.04 -11.49 0.20
N VAL A 160 -12.27 -12.02 -0.77
CA VAL A 160 -10.85 -11.67 -0.90
C VAL A 160 -10.71 -10.17 -1.18
N ALA A 161 -11.59 -9.59 -2.01
CA ALA A 161 -11.59 -8.16 -2.27
C ALA A 161 -11.91 -7.33 -1.01
N SER A 162 -12.92 -7.71 -0.22
CA SER A 162 -13.26 -7.02 1.03
C SER A 162 -12.17 -7.16 2.08
N TRP A 163 -11.61 -8.35 2.25
CA TRP A 163 -10.52 -8.62 3.19
C TRP A 163 -9.25 -7.85 2.83
N MET A 164 -8.88 -7.81 1.54
CA MET A 164 -7.76 -7.00 1.06
C MET A 164 -8.01 -5.51 1.28
N HIS A 165 -9.26 -5.05 1.12
CA HIS A 165 -9.65 -3.67 1.40
C HIS A 165 -9.53 -3.33 2.89
N GLU A 166 -10.06 -4.17 3.79
CA GLU A 166 -9.94 -4.00 5.24
C GLU A 166 -8.48 -3.99 5.68
N ARG A 167 -7.67 -4.92 5.18
CA ARG A 167 -6.24 -4.99 5.50
C ARG A 167 -5.49 -3.74 5.01
N ARG A 168 -5.88 -3.20 3.84
CA ARG A 168 -5.35 -1.93 3.33
C ARG A 168 -5.75 -0.75 4.23
N LEU A 169 -7.00 -0.70 4.70
CA LEU A 169 -7.45 0.33 5.63
C LEU A 169 -6.70 0.26 6.97
N ALA A 170 -6.47 -0.94 7.51
CA ALA A 170 -5.70 -1.14 8.73
C ALA A 170 -4.24 -0.68 8.59
N LEU A 171 -3.61 -0.90 7.43
CA LEU A 171 -2.26 -0.39 7.15
C LEU A 171 -2.23 1.14 7.09
N ILE A 172 -3.22 1.76 6.44
CA ILE A 172 -3.35 3.23 6.39
C ILE A 172 -3.53 3.79 7.81
N ASP A 173 -4.33 3.14 8.65
CA ASP A 173 -4.56 3.57 10.02
C ASP A 173 -3.30 3.46 10.89
N ARG A 174 -2.53 2.37 10.72
CA ARG A 174 -1.23 2.20 11.37
C ARG A 174 -0.23 3.28 10.94
N GLU A 175 -0.17 3.61 9.65
CA GLU A 175 0.69 4.67 9.12
C GLU A 175 0.28 6.04 9.67
N LYS A 176 -1.02 6.35 9.70
CA LYS A 176 -1.55 7.58 10.31
C LYS A 176 -1.16 7.68 11.78
N THR A 177 -1.31 6.59 12.52
CA THR A 177 -0.96 6.54 13.94
C THR A 177 0.53 6.81 14.17
N GLN A 178 1.41 6.23 13.33
CA GLN A 178 2.85 6.49 13.37
C GLN A 178 3.19 7.94 13.04
N GLN A 179 2.57 8.52 12.00
CA GLN A 179 2.76 9.92 11.64
C GLN A 179 2.31 10.87 12.75
N LEU A 180 1.16 10.62 13.36
CA LEU A 180 0.67 11.40 14.50
C LEU A 180 1.61 11.31 15.71
N ALA A 181 2.16 10.12 15.98
CA ALA A 181 3.15 9.93 17.03
C ALA A 181 4.44 10.75 16.76
N LEU A 182 4.92 10.76 15.52
CA LEU A 182 6.08 11.58 15.14
C LEU A 182 5.82 13.08 15.27
N ILE A 183 4.65 13.55 14.79
CA ILE A 183 4.24 14.95 14.91
C ILE A 183 4.16 15.36 16.39
N LYS A 184 3.57 14.51 17.23
CA LYS A 184 3.48 14.75 18.68
C LYS A 184 4.87 14.82 19.31
N ASN A 185 5.72 13.82 19.07
CA ASN A 185 7.08 13.77 19.64
C ASN A 185 7.92 15.00 19.20
N GLY A 186 7.77 15.44 17.94
CA GLY A 186 8.43 16.64 17.45
C GLY A 186 7.97 17.92 18.17
N PHE A 187 6.66 18.05 18.43
CA PHE A 187 6.12 19.18 19.18
C PHE A 187 6.57 19.18 20.65
N ASP A 188 6.52 18.02 21.31
CA ASP A 188 6.96 17.85 22.70
C ASP A 188 8.46 18.19 22.85
N LEU A 189 9.28 17.79 21.87
CA LEU A 189 10.71 18.11 21.84
C LEU A 189 10.96 19.63 21.74
N LEU A 190 10.27 20.34 20.85
CA LEU A 190 10.37 21.80 20.75
C LEU A 190 9.92 22.50 22.04
N GLY A 191 8.88 21.96 22.68
CA GLY A 191 8.42 22.41 23.99
C GLY A 191 9.48 22.25 25.08
N SER A 192 10.23 21.14 25.08
CA SER A 192 11.30 20.88 26.05
C SER A 192 12.47 21.86 25.97
N PHE A 193 12.73 22.43 24.79
CA PHE A 193 13.74 23.47 24.59
C PHE A 193 13.23 24.90 24.87
N GLY A 194 11.93 25.06 25.18
CA GLY A 194 11.31 26.38 25.37
C GLY A 194 11.22 27.21 24.09
N VAL A 195 11.31 26.58 22.92
CA VAL A 195 11.32 27.27 21.61
C VAL A 195 9.95 27.23 20.93
N ALA A 196 9.04 26.37 21.37
CA ALA A 196 7.71 26.24 20.79
C ALA A 196 6.86 27.50 21.04
N ASP A 197 6.48 28.20 19.97
CA ASP A 197 5.63 29.39 20.04
C ASP A 197 4.18 29.12 19.58
N ALA A 198 3.34 30.18 19.59
CA ALA A 198 1.95 30.07 19.16
C ALA A 198 1.81 29.72 17.65
N ARG A 199 2.79 30.09 16.82
CA ARG A 199 2.78 29.79 15.39
C ARG A 199 3.09 28.31 15.15
N ASP A 200 4.01 27.73 15.91
CA ASP A 200 4.30 26.30 15.87
C ASP A 200 3.06 25.47 16.20
N ARG A 201 2.31 25.85 17.25
CA ARG A 201 1.06 25.17 17.61
C ARG A 201 0.05 25.15 16.44
N ILE A 202 -0.06 26.25 15.69
CA ILE A 202 -0.92 26.33 14.50
C ILE A 202 -0.39 25.42 13.38
N ALA A 203 0.92 25.48 13.09
CA ALA A 203 1.54 24.68 12.04
C ALA A 203 1.41 23.17 12.30
N PHE A 204 1.66 22.71 13.53
CA PHE A 204 1.48 21.33 13.93
C PHE A 204 0.00 20.92 13.90
N GLY A 205 -0.92 21.81 14.31
CA GLY A 205 -2.36 21.57 14.18
C GLY A 205 -2.81 21.36 12.73
N ASP A 206 -2.22 22.09 11.78
CA ASP A 206 -2.51 21.92 10.36
C ASP A 206 -1.88 20.65 9.76
N LEU A 207 -0.75 20.19 10.30
CA LEU A 207 -0.17 18.88 9.96
C LEU A 207 -1.07 17.74 10.47
N VAL A 208 -1.51 17.79 11.72
CA VAL A 208 -2.47 16.81 12.27
C VAL A 208 -3.74 16.76 11.43
N ARG A 209 -4.30 17.93 11.07
CA ARG A 209 -5.49 17.99 10.20
C ARG A 209 -5.27 17.34 8.84
N ARG A 210 -4.08 17.50 8.24
CA ARG A 210 -3.73 16.84 6.96
C ARG A 210 -3.62 15.32 7.08
N VAL A 211 -3.05 14.80 8.17
CA VAL A 211 -2.91 13.35 8.40
C VAL A 211 -4.26 12.69 8.72
N VAL A 212 -5.09 13.38 9.51
CA VAL A 212 -6.41 12.87 9.91
C VAL A 212 -7.39 12.91 8.74
N GLN A 213 -7.32 13.93 7.88
CA GLN A 213 -8.18 14.01 6.72
C GLN A 213 -8.07 12.72 5.89
N PRO A 214 -9.20 12.11 5.49
CA PRO A 214 -9.15 11.01 4.55
C PRO A 214 -8.43 11.50 3.29
N PRO A 215 -7.57 10.68 2.66
CA PRO A 215 -6.96 11.05 1.40
C PRO A 215 -8.09 11.51 0.49
N ALA A 216 -7.99 12.73 -0.03
CA ALA A 216 -8.97 13.26 -0.97
C ALA A 216 -9.16 12.18 -2.03
N HIS A 217 -10.36 11.58 -2.08
CA HIS A 217 -10.61 10.35 -2.83
C HIS A 217 -9.90 10.40 -4.17
N ASP A 218 -8.84 9.61 -4.30
CA ASP A 218 -8.24 9.31 -5.58
C ASP A 218 -9.33 8.52 -6.31
N ALA A 219 -10.08 9.20 -7.17
CA ALA A 219 -11.31 8.72 -7.81
C ALA A 219 -11.09 7.53 -8.77
N GLY A 220 -9.92 6.87 -8.70
CA GLY A 220 -9.54 5.69 -9.45
C GLY A 220 -9.57 4.39 -8.63
N ALA A 221 -10.14 4.38 -7.42
CA ALA A 221 -10.42 3.12 -6.73
C ALA A 221 -11.39 2.29 -7.59
N LEU A 222 -10.89 1.15 -8.08
CA LEU A 222 -11.59 0.18 -8.91
C LEU A 222 -12.90 -0.25 -8.23
N ILE A 223 -13.99 0.45 -8.54
CA ILE A 223 -15.34 0.02 -8.17
C ILE A 223 -15.59 -1.22 -9.02
N VAL A 224 -15.49 -2.39 -8.40
CA VAL A 224 -15.98 -3.64 -8.98
C VAL A 224 -17.46 -3.42 -9.23
N ALA A 225 -17.79 -3.07 -10.46
CA ALA A 225 -19.14 -2.83 -10.90
C ALA A 225 -19.92 -4.13 -10.69
N ARG A 226 -20.72 -4.19 -9.63
CA ARG A 226 -21.89 -5.06 -9.65
C ARG A 226 -22.68 -4.66 -10.90
N PRO A 227 -23.16 -5.61 -11.72
CA PRO A 227 -24.14 -5.30 -12.75
C PRO A 227 -25.43 -4.88 -12.03
N MET A 228 -25.49 -3.61 -11.63
CA MET A 228 -26.71 -2.97 -11.18
C MET A 228 -27.57 -2.74 -12.42
N SER A 229 -28.87 -2.95 -12.27
CA SER A 229 -29.86 -2.73 -13.33
C SER A 229 -29.62 -1.38 -14.00
N GLU A 230 -29.52 -1.40 -15.33
CA GLU A 230 -28.91 -0.34 -16.16
C GLU A 230 -29.56 1.05 -16.02
N ASP A 231 -30.77 1.14 -15.45
CA ASP A 231 -31.58 2.37 -15.40
C ASP A 231 -31.97 2.85 -13.99
N ASP A 232 -31.25 2.50 -12.93
CA ASP A 232 -31.60 3.02 -11.59
C ASP A 232 -31.34 4.55 -11.52
N PRO A 233 -32.38 5.40 -11.36
CA PRO A 233 -32.24 6.85 -11.24
C PRO A 233 -31.56 7.29 -9.94
N SER A 234 -31.40 6.39 -8.96
CA SER A 234 -30.73 6.67 -7.68
C SER A 234 -29.21 6.49 -7.73
N VAL A 235 -28.67 5.89 -8.80
CA VAL A 235 -27.22 5.72 -8.95
C VAL A 235 -26.57 7.03 -9.35
N ALA A 236 -25.61 7.47 -8.55
CA ALA A 236 -24.84 8.69 -8.81
C ALA A 236 -24.19 8.64 -10.20
N THR A 237 -24.32 9.74 -10.95
CA THR A 237 -23.90 9.85 -12.35
C THR A 237 -22.45 9.46 -12.66
N PRO A 238 -21.45 9.65 -11.76
CA PRO A 238 -20.10 9.12 -11.95
C PRO A 238 -19.95 7.61 -11.92
N LEU A 239 -20.91 6.91 -11.34
CA LEU A 239 -20.94 5.45 -11.26
C LEU A 239 -21.77 4.84 -12.39
N ALA A 240 -22.57 5.66 -13.08
CA ALA A 240 -23.36 5.23 -14.21
C ALA A 240 -22.49 4.93 -15.45
N GLN A 241 -22.97 4.01 -16.30
CA GLN A 241 -22.30 3.74 -17.58
C GLN A 241 -22.22 4.99 -18.46
N VAL A 242 -21.16 5.07 -19.28
CA VAL A 242 -20.88 6.23 -20.16
C VAL A 242 -22.07 6.54 -21.08
N ALA A 243 -22.77 5.51 -21.57
CA ALA A 243 -23.95 5.66 -22.43
C ALA A 243 -25.12 6.40 -21.74
N HIS A 244 -25.35 6.17 -20.45
CA HIS A 244 -26.45 6.78 -19.70
C HIS A 244 -26.09 8.13 -19.06
N ARG A 245 -24.81 8.35 -18.83
CA ARG A 245 -24.29 9.60 -18.26
C ARG A 245 -24.52 10.80 -19.21
N GLY A 246 -24.32 10.57 -20.50
CA GLY A 246 -24.29 11.62 -21.51
C GLY A 246 -23.02 12.48 -21.45
N PRO A 247 -22.91 13.52 -22.31
CA PRO A 247 -21.74 14.39 -22.33
C PRO A 247 -21.62 15.23 -21.05
N GLU A 248 -20.40 15.67 -20.76
CA GLU A 248 -20.16 16.68 -19.71
C GLU A 248 -20.90 17.97 -20.05
N ILE A 249 -21.47 18.60 -19.02
CA ILE A 249 -22.14 19.90 -19.14
C ILE A 249 -21.43 20.94 -18.28
N SER A 250 -21.52 22.21 -18.69
CA SER A 250 -21.04 23.34 -17.91
C SER A 250 -22.22 24.25 -17.53
N MET A 251 -22.11 24.98 -16.42
CA MET A 251 -23.17 25.93 -16.03
C MET A 251 -23.44 26.97 -17.13
N HIS A 252 -22.40 27.37 -17.88
CA HIS A 252 -22.50 28.36 -18.96
C HIS A 252 -23.23 27.80 -20.18
N SER A 253 -22.96 26.54 -20.56
CA SER A 253 -23.66 25.89 -21.68
C SER A 253 -25.14 25.69 -21.35
N VAL A 254 -25.47 25.25 -20.13
CA VAL A 254 -26.86 25.09 -19.69
C VAL A 254 -27.57 26.44 -19.61
N ALA A 255 -26.95 27.48 -19.04
CA ALA A 255 -27.56 28.81 -18.98
C ALA A 255 -27.80 29.42 -20.37
N ALA A 256 -26.88 29.18 -21.32
CA ALA A 256 -27.05 29.59 -22.71
C ALA A 256 -28.24 28.86 -23.38
N GLU A 257 -28.39 27.54 -23.16
CA GLU A 257 -29.55 26.76 -23.60
C GLU A 257 -30.86 27.31 -23.01
N MET A 258 -30.84 27.78 -21.75
CA MET A 258 -31.99 28.39 -21.08
C MET A 258 -32.27 29.85 -21.49
N GLY A 259 -31.41 30.49 -22.30
CA GLY A 259 -31.52 31.91 -22.61
C GLY A 259 -31.28 32.85 -21.42
N VAL A 260 -30.54 32.39 -20.40
CA VAL A 260 -30.26 33.13 -19.16
C VAL A 260 -28.80 33.58 -19.13
N ARG A 261 -28.56 34.88 -18.88
CA ARG A 261 -27.21 35.40 -18.69
C ARG A 261 -26.80 35.33 -17.21
N ILE A 262 -25.79 34.53 -16.89
CA ILE A 262 -25.20 34.45 -15.54
C ILE A 262 -24.44 35.75 -15.23
N LYS A 263 -24.74 36.39 -14.09
CA LYS A 263 -24.01 37.58 -13.62
C LYS A 263 -22.73 37.17 -12.91
N ALA A 264 -21.66 37.94 -13.07
CA ALA A 264 -20.41 37.73 -12.35
C ALA A 264 -20.64 37.71 -10.83
N GLY A 265 -20.12 36.69 -10.15
CA GLY A 265 -20.29 36.45 -8.71
C GLY A 265 -21.40 35.45 -8.36
N THR A 266 -22.32 35.16 -9.28
CA THR A 266 -23.41 34.20 -9.04
C THR A 266 -23.03 32.74 -9.33
N GLU A 267 -21.91 32.50 -10.02
CA GLU A 267 -21.40 31.18 -10.38
C GLU A 267 -21.15 30.31 -9.14
N CYS A 268 -20.59 30.91 -8.08
CA CYS A 268 -20.33 30.22 -6.82
C CYS A 268 -21.63 29.80 -6.11
N LEU A 269 -22.68 30.63 -6.19
CA LEU A 269 -23.98 30.31 -5.60
C LEU A 269 -24.67 29.18 -6.38
N ILE A 270 -24.61 29.23 -7.71
CA ILE A 270 -25.12 28.17 -8.58
C ILE A 270 -24.41 26.85 -8.25
N GLY A 271 -23.07 26.83 -8.23
CA GLY A 271 -22.30 25.61 -7.93
C GLY A 271 -22.61 25.01 -6.56
N LYS A 272 -22.77 25.84 -5.52
CA LYS A 272 -23.20 25.39 -4.19
C LYS A 272 -24.62 24.80 -4.22
N LYS A 273 -25.54 25.41 -4.94
CA LYS A 273 -26.93 24.96 -5.06
C LYS A 273 -27.03 23.65 -5.84
N VAL A 274 -26.31 23.50 -6.95
CA VAL A 274 -26.25 22.23 -7.70
C VAL A 274 -25.72 21.12 -6.82
N LYS A 275 -24.64 21.36 -6.06
CA LYS A 275 -24.11 20.36 -5.12
C LYS A 275 -25.14 19.95 -4.06
N ALA A 276 -25.94 20.89 -3.55
CA ALA A 276 -26.99 20.59 -2.59
C ALA A 276 -28.12 19.76 -3.21
N LEU A 277 -28.58 20.11 -4.42
CA LEU A 277 -29.59 19.35 -5.17
C LEU A 277 -29.08 17.94 -5.50
N TYR A 278 -27.80 17.82 -5.87
CA TYR A 278 -27.15 16.54 -6.10
C TYR A 278 -27.11 15.68 -4.83
N ALA A 279 -26.85 16.29 -3.66
CA ALA A 279 -26.89 15.60 -2.38
C ALA A 279 -28.29 15.11 -2.00
N ILE A 280 -29.34 15.82 -2.43
CA ILE A 280 -30.73 15.40 -2.24
C ILE A 280 -31.05 14.21 -3.16
N LYS A 281 -30.65 14.26 -4.44
CA LYS A 281 -30.93 13.22 -5.43
C LYS A 281 -30.18 11.91 -5.17
N TYR A 282 -28.88 12.00 -4.84
CA TYR A 282 -27.98 10.84 -4.78
C TYR A 282 -27.38 10.58 -3.38
N GLY A 283 -27.71 11.41 -2.39
CA GLY A 283 -27.13 11.35 -1.05
C GLY A 283 -25.86 12.19 -0.87
N THR A 284 -25.55 12.50 0.40
CA THR A 284 -24.43 13.37 0.79
C THR A 284 -23.07 12.78 0.45
N ALA A 285 -22.93 11.45 0.54
CA ALA A 285 -21.71 10.73 0.16
C ALA A 285 -21.41 10.90 -1.34
N ALA A 286 -22.42 10.74 -2.20
CA ALA A 286 -22.28 10.95 -3.63
C ALA A 286 -21.92 12.40 -3.98
N ALA A 287 -22.53 13.38 -3.29
CA ALA A 287 -22.20 14.79 -3.47
C ALA A 287 -20.78 15.16 -3.01
N ALA A 288 -20.21 14.44 -2.05
CA ALA A 288 -18.83 14.61 -1.63
C ALA A 288 -17.82 14.03 -2.65
N ALA A 289 -18.23 12.99 -3.38
CA ALA A 289 -17.42 12.25 -4.34
C ALA A 289 -17.58 12.72 -5.80
N ILE A 290 -18.16 13.90 -6.05
CA ILE A 290 -18.28 14.44 -7.41
C ILE A 290 -16.87 14.65 -8.00
N PRO A 291 -16.56 14.09 -9.18
CA PRO A 291 -15.27 14.28 -9.83
C PRO A 291 -14.98 15.75 -10.09
N LYS A 292 -13.74 16.16 -9.82
CA LYS A 292 -13.29 17.53 -10.07
C LYS A 292 -12.42 17.60 -11.30
N ARG A 293 -12.63 18.62 -12.12
CA ARG A 293 -11.78 18.95 -13.26
C ARG A 293 -11.08 20.28 -13.04
N ASN A 294 -9.87 20.38 -13.56
CA ASN A 294 -9.08 21.61 -13.50
C ASN A 294 -9.48 22.53 -14.65
N VAL A 295 -10.06 23.69 -14.33
CA VAL A 295 -10.48 24.70 -15.31
C VAL A 295 -9.65 25.97 -15.11
N PRO A 296 -9.01 26.51 -16.15
CA PRO A 296 -8.35 27.81 -16.06
C PRO A 296 -9.41 28.91 -16.00
N PHE A 297 -9.43 29.68 -14.91
CA PHE A 297 -10.25 30.87 -14.76
C PHE A 297 -9.35 32.05 -14.39
N ARG A 298 -9.30 33.07 -15.26
CA ARG A 298 -8.45 34.27 -15.09
C ARG A 298 -6.97 33.93 -14.84
N GLY A 299 -6.43 32.96 -15.59
CA GLY A 299 -5.03 32.55 -15.50
C GLY A 299 -4.68 31.69 -14.27
N LYS A 300 -5.64 31.38 -13.39
CA LYS A 300 -5.47 30.44 -12.28
C LYS A 300 -6.26 29.16 -12.54
N VAL A 301 -5.71 28.02 -12.17
CA VAL A 301 -6.39 26.73 -12.29
C VAL A 301 -7.28 26.54 -11.06
N PHE A 302 -8.56 26.28 -11.28
CA PHE A 302 -9.52 25.96 -10.22
C PHE A 302 -10.09 24.55 -10.42
N ALA A 303 -10.28 23.84 -9.33
CA ALA A 303 -10.94 22.53 -9.33
C ALA A 303 -12.47 22.74 -9.28
N GLU A 304 -13.14 22.54 -10.41
CA GLU A 304 -14.59 22.64 -10.57
C GLU A 304 -15.23 21.25 -10.48
N ASN A 305 -16.39 21.13 -9.85
CA ASN A 305 -17.19 19.89 -9.88
C ASN A 305 -17.67 19.64 -11.33
N THR A 306 -17.54 18.40 -11.77
CA THR A 306 -17.97 17.98 -13.11
C THR A 306 -19.36 17.38 -13.04
N TYR A 307 -20.23 17.76 -13.97
CA TYR A 307 -21.61 17.30 -14.10
C TYR A 307 -21.86 16.83 -15.54
N TRP A 308 -22.88 16.00 -15.74
CA TRP A 308 -23.21 15.42 -17.05
C TRP A 308 -24.65 15.67 -17.43
N LYS A 309 -24.98 15.46 -18.71
CA LYS A 309 -26.30 15.74 -19.30
C LYS A 309 -27.45 15.10 -18.50
N ARG A 310 -27.24 13.92 -17.90
CA ARG A 310 -28.20 13.25 -17.01
C ARG A 310 -28.65 14.09 -15.81
N ASP A 311 -27.82 15.02 -15.33
CA ASP A 311 -28.07 15.91 -14.18
C ASP A 311 -28.35 17.36 -14.60
N GLN A 312 -28.71 17.59 -15.86
CA GLN A 312 -29.01 18.93 -16.37
C GLN A 312 -30.17 19.58 -15.61
N ASP A 313 -31.18 18.81 -15.22
CA ASP A 313 -32.32 19.24 -14.40
C ASP A 313 -31.87 19.98 -13.13
N LEU A 314 -30.89 19.43 -12.42
CA LEU A 314 -30.34 20.04 -11.18
C LEU A 314 -29.60 21.35 -11.46
N MET A 315 -28.90 21.43 -12.59
CA MET A 315 -28.19 22.63 -13.03
C MET A 315 -29.19 23.74 -13.38
N GLU A 316 -30.24 23.41 -14.13
CA GLU A 316 -31.29 24.35 -14.52
C GLU A 316 -32.06 24.91 -13.31
N GLU A 317 -32.38 24.06 -12.33
CA GLU A 317 -33.04 24.48 -11.10
C GLU A 317 -32.15 25.41 -10.27
N ALA A 318 -30.85 25.10 -10.16
CA ALA A 318 -29.90 25.95 -9.47
C ALA A 318 -29.74 27.32 -10.14
N ILE A 319 -29.69 27.38 -11.48
CA ILE A 319 -29.63 28.62 -12.25
C ILE A 319 -30.90 29.46 -12.03
N ARG A 320 -32.09 28.85 -12.10
CA ARG A 320 -33.36 29.52 -11.82
C ARG A 320 -33.40 30.12 -10.42
N THR A 321 -33.04 29.34 -9.42
CA THR A 321 -33.05 29.79 -8.02
C THR A 321 -32.07 30.96 -7.80
N ALA A 322 -30.85 30.86 -8.33
CA ALA A 322 -29.82 31.88 -8.14
C ALA A 322 -30.13 33.20 -8.88
N THR A 323 -30.84 33.12 -10.02
CA THR A 323 -31.20 34.31 -10.80
C THR A 323 -32.45 35.01 -10.26
N LEU A 324 -33.41 34.28 -9.68
CA LEU A 324 -34.56 34.86 -9.00
C LEU A 324 -34.18 35.66 -7.76
N LEU A 325 -33.15 35.24 -7.02
CA LEU A 325 -32.65 35.96 -5.84
C LEU A 325 -31.94 37.29 -6.16
N ASN A 326 -31.69 37.58 -7.44
CA ASN A 326 -30.96 38.77 -7.89
C ASN A 326 -31.82 39.71 -8.75
N ARG A 327 -33.15 39.55 -8.72
CA ARG A 327 -34.13 40.52 -9.20
C ARG A 327 -34.63 41.33 -8.02
#